data_AF-A0A366D3G9-F1
#
_entry.id   AF-A0A366D3G9-F1
#
_cell.length_a   1.000
_cell.length_b   1.000
_cell.length_c   1.000
_cell.angle_alpha   90.00
_cell.angle_beta   90.00
_cell.angle_gamma   90.00
#
_symmetry.space_group_name_H-M   'P 1'
#
loop_
_entity.id
_entity.type
_entity.pdbx_description
1 polymer ?
#
loop_
_entity_poly.entity_id
_entity_poly.type
_entity_poly.pdbx_seq_one_letter_code
_entity_poly.pdbx_strand_id
1 'polypeptide(L)'
;MLRFYRRGKLAIDMRILQDMVSICYDGMMANLDFCRKATNTLDKQVFHRLGEAFQQFCETIWDMIEKHKSPHTTHHQAASALSGSVGDAYWQSQKMTLTQQPQRLMQVNQYVAHQLEKLLQQVNTKSLMKALTKPLSQLKVQMDNAQRQREAAKGESITPLES
;
A
#
# COMPACT_ATOMS: atom_id res chain seq x y z
N MET A 1 -6.57 -5.78 -36.75
CA MET A 1 -5.87 -6.52 -35.66
C MET A 1 -5.33 -5.62 -34.54
N LEU A 2 -4.59 -4.54 -34.83
CA LEU A 2 -3.94 -3.68 -33.80
C LEU A 2 -4.87 -3.07 -32.72
N ARG A 3 -6.11 -2.68 -33.07
CA ARG A 3 -7.06 -2.09 -32.12
C ARG A 3 -7.60 -3.09 -31.08
N PHE A 4 -7.79 -4.36 -31.47
CA PHE A 4 -8.25 -5.41 -30.55
C PHE A 4 -7.17 -5.82 -29.56
N TYR A 5 -5.92 -5.92 -30.03
CA TYR A 5 -4.77 -6.24 -29.18
C TYR A 5 -4.49 -5.15 -28.13
N ARG A 6 -4.62 -3.87 -28.51
CA ARG A 6 -4.52 -2.74 -27.55
C ARG A 6 -5.65 -2.75 -26.50
N ARG A 7 -6.88 -3.10 -26.89
CA ARG A 7 -8.02 -3.23 -25.96
C ARG A 7 -7.81 -4.37 -24.96
N GLY A 8 -7.27 -5.51 -25.39
CA GLY A 8 -6.95 -6.64 -24.51
C GLY A 8 -5.89 -6.29 -23.45
N LYS A 9 -4.81 -5.61 -23.84
CA LYS A 9 -3.77 -5.16 -22.91
C LYS A 9 -4.29 -4.18 -21.87
N LEU A 10 -5.09 -3.20 -22.32
CA LEU A 10 -5.67 -2.22 -21.40
C LEU A 10 -6.65 -2.87 -20.42
N ALA A 11 -7.43 -3.86 -20.86
CA ALA A 11 -8.34 -4.59 -19.97
C ALA A 11 -7.59 -5.37 -18.87
N ILE A 12 -6.44 -5.97 -19.19
CA ILE A 12 -5.57 -6.63 -18.20
C ILE A 12 -5.00 -5.60 -17.23
N ASP A 13 -4.46 -4.50 -17.75
CA ASP A 13 -3.90 -3.43 -16.93
C ASP A 13 -4.95 -2.85 -15.99
N MET A 14 -6.20 -2.63 -16.43
CA MET A 14 -7.28 -2.15 -15.56
C MET A 14 -7.57 -3.10 -14.39
N ARG A 15 -7.50 -4.42 -14.59
CA ARG A 15 -7.69 -5.38 -13.48
C ARG A 15 -6.56 -5.27 -12.47
N ILE A 16 -5.32 -5.17 -12.96
CA ILE A 16 -4.14 -4.96 -12.10
C ILE A 16 -4.30 -3.66 -11.30
N LEU A 17 -4.72 -2.56 -11.95
CA LEU A 17 -4.95 -1.29 -11.25
C LEU A 17 -6.06 -1.40 -10.20
N GLN A 18 -7.15 -2.12 -10.48
CA GLN A 18 -8.22 -2.36 -9.50
C GLN A 18 -7.71 -3.13 -8.28
N ASP A 19 -6.89 -4.17 -8.49
CA ASP A 19 -6.25 -4.90 -7.39
C ASP A 19 -5.32 -4.01 -6.57
N MET A 20 -4.50 -3.18 -7.24
CA MET A 20 -3.61 -2.24 -6.57
C MET A 20 -4.39 -1.20 -5.74
N VAL A 21 -5.52 -0.68 -6.23
CA VAL A 21 -6.40 0.23 -5.47
C VAL A 21 -6.91 -0.44 -4.22
N SER A 22 -7.46 -1.65 -4.34
CA SER A 22 -8.00 -2.41 -3.21
C SER A 22 -6.94 -2.62 -2.12
N ILE A 23 -5.75 -3.08 -2.53
CA ILE A 23 -4.60 -3.28 -1.64
C ILE A 23 -4.13 -1.98 -0.97
N CYS A 24 -4.06 -0.88 -1.71
CA CYS A 24 -3.65 0.41 -1.16
C CYS A 24 -4.69 0.98 -0.20
N TYR A 25 -5.98 0.77 -0.48
CA TYR A 25 -7.07 1.18 0.40
C TYR A 25 -7.04 0.43 1.73
N ASP A 26 -6.83 -0.89 1.71
CA ASP A 26 -6.67 -1.68 2.93
C ASP A 26 -5.45 -1.19 3.75
N GLY A 27 -4.34 -0.89 3.08
CA GLY A 27 -3.16 -0.31 3.70
C GLY A 27 -3.45 1.05 4.35
N MET A 28 -4.08 1.97 3.62
CA MET A 28 -4.49 3.28 4.14
C MET A 28 -5.35 3.12 5.40
N MET A 29 -6.39 2.29 5.32
CA MET A 29 -7.33 2.10 6.42
C MET A 29 -6.66 1.50 7.66
N ALA A 30 -5.84 0.47 7.50
CA ALA A 30 -5.15 -0.17 8.61
C ALA A 30 -4.16 0.78 9.32
N ASN A 31 -3.39 1.55 8.55
CA ASN A 31 -2.41 2.50 9.09
C ASN A 31 -3.09 3.68 9.82
N LEU A 32 -4.13 4.27 9.22
CA LEU A 32 -4.87 5.37 9.84
C LEU A 32 -5.68 4.92 11.06
N ASP A 33 -6.25 3.72 11.04
CA ASP A 33 -6.93 3.13 12.19
C ASP A 33 -5.97 2.93 13.36
N PHE A 34 -4.78 2.36 13.12
CA PHE A 34 -3.79 2.21 14.17
C PHE A 34 -3.29 3.57 14.68
N CYS A 35 -3.06 4.55 13.80
CA CYS A 35 -2.68 5.91 14.19
C CYS A 35 -3.66 6.51 15.22
N ARG A 36 -4.97 6.27 15.07
CA ARG A 36 -5.98 6.76 16.02
C ARG A 36 -5.90 6.07 17.39
N LYS A 37 -5.46 4.81 17.41
CA LYS A 37 -5.37 3.96 18.62
C LYS A 37 -4.02 4.05 19.33
N ALA A 38 -2.96 4.41 18.61
CA ALA A 38 -1.61 4.47 19.15
C ALA A 38 -1.54 5.46 20.32
N THR A 39 -0.86 5.09 21.41
CA THR A 39 -0.71 5.92 22.60
C THR A 39 0.54 6.80 22.56
N ASN A 40 1.59 6.35 21.87
CA ASN A 40 2.86 7.07 21.76
C ASN A 40 2.90 7.96 20.50
N THR A 41 3.57 9.12 20.63
CA THR A 41 3.64 10.13 19.57
C THR A 41 4.38 9.63 18.32
N LEU A 42 5.42 8.81 18.51
CA LEU A 42 6.22 8.28 17.41
C LEU A 42 5.37 7.41 16.46
N ASP A 43 4.68 6.40 17.00
CA ASP A 43 3.82 5.52 16.22
C ASP A 43 2.67 6.32 15.58
N LYS A 44 2.05 7.29 16.28
CA LYS A 44 1.04 8.16 15.66
C LYS A 44 1.58 8.82 14.39
N GLN A 45 2.74 9.47 14.47
CA GLN A 45 3.32 10.17 13.32
C GLN A 45 3.73 9.21 12.20
N VAL A 46 4.34 8.07 12.55
CA VAL A 46 4.78 7.05 11.60
C VAL A 46 3.59 6.50 10.81
N PHE A 47 2.58 6.01 11.51
CA PHE A 47 1.44 5.35 10.88
C PHE A 47 0.49 6.34 10.19
N HIS A 48 0.45 7.60 10.63
CA HIS A 48 -0.21 8.67 9.86
C HIS A 48 0.44 8.84 8.48
N ARG A 49 1.76 9.05 8.43
CA ARG A 49 2.51 9.25 7.18
C ARG A 49 2.40 8.05 6.24
N LEU A 50 2.42 6.83 6.79
CA LEU A 50 2.21 5.62 5.99
C LEU A 50 0.80 5.56 5.42
N GLY A 51 -0.21 5.91 6.22
CA GLY A 51 -1.60 6.05 5.76
C GLY A 51 -1.73 7.04 4.60
N GLU A 52 -1.14 8.22 4.72
CA GLU A 52 -1.12 9.25 3.67
C GLU A 52 -0.40 8.77 2.40
N ALA A 53 0.73 8.06 2.55
CA ALA A 53 1.45 7.51 1.40
C ALA A 53 0.63 6.46 0.63
N PHE A 54 -0.08 5.59 1.35
CA PHE A 54 -1.03 4.65 0.73
C PHE A 54 -2.21 5.37 0.07
N GLN A 55 -2.77 6.39 0.71
CA GLN A 55 -3.84 7.21 0.16
C GLN A 55 -3.40 7.86 -1.16
N GLN A 56 -2.25 8.54 -1.17
CA GLN A 56 -1.73 9.21 -2.36
C GLN A 56 -1.52 8.21 -3.51
N PHE A 57 -1.06 7.00 -3.21
CA PHE A 57 -0.90 5.98 -4.23
C PHE A 57 -2.26 5.50 -4.77
N CYS A 58 -3.23 5.27 -3.87
CA CYS A 58 -4.60 4.91 -4.21
C CYS A 58 -5.24 5.95 -5.15
N GLU A 59 -5.17 7.23 -4.79
CA GLU A 59 -5.68 8.36 -5.60
C GLU A 59 -5.00 8.40 -6.97
N THR A 60 -3.68 8.21 -7.03
CA THR A 60 -2.93 8.20 -8.30
C THR A 60 -3.39 7.06 -9.22
N ILE A 61 -3.67 5.88 -8.65
CA ILE A 61 -4.18 4.74 -9.43
C ILE A 61 -5.62 5.01 -9.90
N TRP A 62 -6.46 5.56 -9.01
CA TRP A 62 -7.85 5.89 -9.33
C TRP A 62 -7.95 6.89 -10.49
N ASP A 63 -7.14 7.95 -10.44
CA ASP A 63 -6.96 8.92 -11.52
C ASP A 63 -6.65 8.25 -12.87
N MET A 64 -5.80 7.22 -12.86
CA MET A 64 -5.45 6.50 -14.08
C MET A 64 -6.60 5.63 -14.57
N ILE A 65 -7.31 4.95 -13.67
CA ILE A 65 -8.50 4.18 -14.01
C ILE A 65 -9.54 5.09 -14.65
N GLU A 66 -9.82 6.26 -14.07
CA GLU A 66 -10.78 7.23 -14.62
C GLU A 66 -10.37 7.76 -15.98
N LYS A 67 -9.09 8.13 -16.17
CA LYS A 67 -8.56 8.60 -17.46
C LYS A 67 -8.65 7.56 -18.58
N HIS A 68 -8.73 6.28 -18.25
CA HIS A 68 -8.77 5.18 -19.21
C HIS A 68 -10.10 4.41 -19.23
N LYS A 69 -11.07 4.79 -18.39
CA LYS A 69 -12.41 4.21 -18.38
C LYS A 69 -13.10 4.52 -19.71
N SER A 70 -13.49 3.48 -20.43
CA SER A 70 -14.49 3.60 -21.50
C SER A 70 -15.89 3.53 -20.86
N PRO A 71 -16.90 4.24 -21.40
CA PRO A 71 -18.30 4.10 -20.96
C PRO A 71 -18.87 2.67 -21.13
N HIS A 72 -18.11 1.74 -21.71
CA HIS A 72 -18.50 0.33 -21.88
C HIS A 72 -17.71 -0.64 -20.98
N THR A 73 -16.82 -0.13 -20.12
CA THR A 73 -16.08 -0.95 -19.15
C THR A 73 -16.83 -0.97 -17.81
N THR A 74 -17.94 -1.71 -17.76
CA THR A 74 -18.57 -2.16 -16.50
C THR A 74 -17.85 -3.40 -16.01
N HIS A 75 -16.70 -3.19 -15.35
CA HIS A 75 -16.03 -4.26 -14.64
C HIS A 75 -16.00 -3.92 -13.15
N HIS A 76 -17.16 -4.12 -12.49
CA HIS A 76 -17.15 -4.49 -11.07
C HIS A 76 -16.63 -5.93 -11.02
N GLN A 77 -15.36 -6.09 -10.68
CA GLN A 77 -14.78 -7.41 -10.47
C GLN A 77 -14.65 -7.66 -8.97
N ALA A 78 -14.87 -8.92 -8.59
CA ALA A 78 -14.55 -9.41 -7.26
C ALA A 78 -13.05 -9.19 -6.98
N ALA A 79 -12.71 -8.92 -5.73
CA ALA A 79 -11.32 -8.79 -5.30
C ALA A 79 -10.52 -10.03 -5.74
N SER A 80 -9.32 -9.83 -6.28
CA SER A 80 -8.43 -10.96 -6.58
C SER A 80 -8.07 -11.74 -5.31
N ALA A 81 -7.63 -12.98 -5.47
CA ALA A 81 -7.09 -13.77 -4.36
C ALA A 81 -5.94 -13.06 -3.64
N LEU A 82 -5.13 -12.29 -4.38
CA LEU A 82 -4.07 -11.47 -3.80
C LEU A 82 -4.66 -10.36 -2.91
N SER A 83 -5.62 -9.59 -3.43
CA SER A 83 -6.28 -8.56 -2.63
C SER A 83 -6.96 -9.15 -1.38
N GLY A 84 -7.60 -10.32 -1.50
CA GLY A 84 -8.17 -11.02 -0.35
C GLY A 84 -7.11 -11.39 0.69
N SER A 85 -5.98 -11.96 0.26
CA SER A 85 -4.87 -12.32 1.16
C SER A 85 -4.24 -11.12 1.88
N VAL A 86 -4.20 -9.96 1.20
CA VAL A 86 -3.73 -8.70 1.79
C VAL A 86 -4.72 -8.17 2.82
N GLY A 87 -6.01 -8.14 2.47
CA GLY A 87 -7.07 -7.76 3.40
C GLY A 87 -7.05 -8.61 4.66
N ASP A 88 -6.90 -9.93 4.50
CA ASP A 88 -6.74 -10.86 5.63
C ASP A 88 -5.50 -10.53 6.47
N ALA A 89 -4.35 -10.25 5.85
CA ALA A 89 -3.13 -9.91 6.58
C ALA A 89 -3.28 -8.63 7.42
N TYR A 90 -3.93 -7.59 6.87
CA TYR A 90 -4.24 -6.37 7.60
C TYR A 90 -5.25 -6.62 8.71
N TRP A 91 -6.33 -7.35 8.44
CA TRP A 91 -7.32 -7.73 9.44
C TRP A 91 -6.68 -8.47 10.62
N GLN A 92 -5.82 -9.46 10.35
CA GLN A 92 -5.10 -10.18 11.40
C GLN A 92 -4.17 -9.27 12.20
N SER A 93 -3.56 -8.26 11.57
CA SER A 93 -2.76 -7.26 12.29
C SER A 93 -3.59 -6.43 13.26
N GLN A 94 -4.83 -6.09 12.90
CA GLN A 94 -5.75 -5.32 13.74
C GLN A 94 -6.30 -6.11 14.94
N LYS A 95 -6.23 -7.44 14.90
CA LYS A 95 -6.59 -8.31 16.03
C LYS A 95 -5.49 -8.45 17.07
N MET A 96 -4.29 -7.96 16.78
CA MET A 96 -3.18 -8.01 17.73
C MET A 96 -3.34 -6.99 18.86
N THR A 97 -2.62 -7.23 19.96
CA THR A 97 -2.51 -6.27 21.06
C THR A 97 -1.84 -4.99 20.59
N LEU A 98 -2.15 -3.85 21.21
CA LEU A 98 -1.55 -2.55 20.83
C LEU A 98 -0.01 -2.54 20.93
N THR A 99 0.58 -3.38 21.78
CA THR A 99 2.04 -3.54 21.89
C THR A 99 2.66 -4.27 20.70
N GLN A 100 1.97 -5.26 20.14
CA GLN A 100 2.48 -6.10 19.04
C GLN A 100 2.04 -5.57 17.66
N GLN A 101 0.88 -4.92 17.60
CA GLN A 101 0.26 -4.42 16.38
C GLN A 101 1.20 -3.58 15.50
N PRO A 102 1.97 -2.59 16.01
CA PRO A 102 2.80 -1.78 15.11
C PRO A 102 3.96 -2.56 14.49
N GLN A 103 4.50 -3.59 15.14
CA GLN A 103 5.49 -4.46 14.50
C GLN A 103 4.85 -5.29 13.40
N ARG A 104 3.70 -5.90 13.66
CA ARG A 104 2.99 -6.69 12.66
C ARG A 104 2.54 -5.85 11.47
N LEU A 105 1.99 -4.68 11.72
CA LEU A 105 1.49 -3.78 10.69
C LEU A 105 2.62 -3.32 9.76
N MET A 106 3.82 -3.03 10.29
CA MET A 106 5.00 -2.76 9.46
C MET A 106 5.39 -3.94 8.56
N GLN A 107 5.36 -5.18 9.07
CA GLN A 107 5.63 -6.36 8.25
C GLN A 107 4.62 -6.52 7.12
N VAL A 108 3.34 -6.27 7.40
CA VAL A 108 2.28 -6.34 6.38
C VAL A 108 2.47 -5.22 5.35
N ASN A 109 2.78 -3.99 5.77
CA ASN A 109 3.07 -2.87 4.87
C ASN A 109 4.24 -3.21 3.91
N GLN A 110 5.34 -3.78 4.44
CA GLN A 110 6.49 -4.19 3.63
C GLN A 110 6.14 -5.32 2.64
N TYR A 111 5.40 -6.33 3.09
CA TYR A 111 4.88 -7.37 2.22
C TYR A 111 4.03 -6.78 1.10
N VAL A 112 3.12 -5.87 1.42
CA VAL A 112 2.24 -5.21 0.46
C VAL A 112 3.02 -4.40 -0.57
N ALA A 113 4.04 -3.65 -0.14
CA ALA A 113 4.91 -2.90 -1.03
C ALA A 113 5.55 -3.79 -2.11
N HIS A 114 6.01 -4.97 -1.70
CA HIS A 114 6.59 -5.97 -2.60
C HIS A 114 5.55 -6.53 -3.57
N GLN A 115 4.32 -6.77 -3.12
CA GLN A 115 3.24 -7.22 -4.01
C GLN A 115 2.83 -6.13 -5.01
N LEU A 116 2.77 -4.87 -4.59
CA LEU A 116 2.49 -3.74 -5.47
C LEU A 116 3.57 -3.59 -6.55
N GLU A 117 4.83 -3.83 -6.21
CA GLU A 117 5.94 -3.86 -7.18
C GLU A 117 5.79 -4.98 -8.21
N LYS A 118 5.41 -6.19 -7.77
CA LYS A 118 5.12 -7.32 -8.67
C LYS A 118 3.92 -7.07 -9.58
N LEU A 119 2.87 -6.43 -9.06
CA LEU A 119 1.70 -6.03 -9.86
C LEU A 119 2.09 -4.98 -10.89
N LEU A 120 2.90 -3.99 -10.50
CA LEU A 120 3.38 -2.95 -11.41
C LEU A 120 4.20 -3.53 -12.58
N GLN A 121 5.01 -4.57 -12.32
CA GLN A 121 5.77 -5.28 -13.37
C GLN A 121 4.88 -6.02 -14.38
N GLN A 122 3.63 -6.32 -14.03
CA GLN A 122 2.65 -6.96 -14.92
C GLN A 122 1.88 -5.96 -15.79
N VAL A 123 1.99 -4.64 -15.50
CA VAL A 123 1.35 -3.59 -16.28
C VAL A 123 2.01 -3.49 -17.67
N ASN A 124 1.23 -3.73 -18.71
CA ASN A 124 1.70 -3.76 -20.10
C ASN A 124 1.91 -2.36 -20.67
N THR A 125 1.10 -1.40 -20.22
CA THR A 125 1.12 -0.03 -20.73
C THR A 125 2.24 0.77 -20.07
N LYS A 126 3.29 1.07 -20.84
CA LYS A 126 4.49 1.81 -20.36
C LYS A 126 4.17 3.14 -19.68
N SER A 127 3.17 3.89 -20.16
CA SER A 127 2.77 5.17 -19.56
C SER A 127 2.17 5.00 -18.17
N LEU A 128 1.28 3.99 -18.00
CA LEU A 128 0.73 3.63 -16.69
C LEU A 128 1.84 3.19 -15.74
N MET A 129 2.69 2.26 -16.19
CA MET A 129 3.81 1.77 -15.39
C MET A 129 4.70 2.92 -14.90
N LYS A 130 5.14 3.80 -15.80
CA LYS A 130 6.00 4.95 -15.47
C LYS A 130 5.36 5.89 -14.46
N ALA A 131 4.06 6.13 -14.60
CA ALA A 131 3.36 7.06 -13.72
C ALA A 131 3.13 6.49 -12.31
N LEU A 132 3.09 5.16 -12.16
CA LEU A 132 2.95 4.48 -10.86
C LEU A 132 4.29 4.18 -10.17
N THR A 133 5.40 4.18 -10.91
CA THR A 133 6.74 3.92 -10.33
C THR A 133 7.09 4.92 -9.25
N LYS A 134 6.93 6.23 -9.50
CA LYS A 134 7.33 7.27 -8.54
C LYS A 134 6.52 7.20 -7.23
N PRO A 135 5.17 7.14 -7.25
CA PRO A 135 4.38 6.94 -6.04
C PRO A 135 4.77 5.68 -5.25
N LEU A 136 4.99 4.54 -5.93
CA LEU A 136 5.42 3.31 -5.27
C LEU A 136 6.80 3.47 -4.59
N SER A 137 7.75 4.13 -5.26
CA SER A 137 9.06 4.43 -4.67
C SER A 137 8.93 5.33 -3.44
N GLN A 138 8.05 6.33 -3.47
CA GLN A 138 7.80 7.20 -2.31
C GLN A 138 7.23 6.40 -1.14
N LEU A 139 6.25 5.52 -1.38
CA LEU A 139 5.71 4.63 -0.37
C LEU A 139 6.82 3.78 0.27
N LYS A 140 7.66 3.12 -0.55
CA LYS A 140 8.80 2.31 -0.08
C LYS A 140 9.76 3.12 0.81
N VAL A 141 10.14 4.32 0.37
CA VAL A 141 11.00 5.23 1.16
C VAL A 141 10.36 5.60 2.50
N GLN A 142 9.05 5.86 2.54
CA GLN A 142 8.38 6.17 3.81
C GLN A 142 8.36 4.96 4.76
N MET A 143 8.21 3.74 4.25
CA MET A 143 8.32 2.52 5.06
C MET A 143 9.72 2.30 5.62
N ASP A 144 10.76 2.53 4.81
CA ASP A 144 12.14 2.42 5.27
C ASP A 144 12.46 3.47 6.34
N ASN A 145 11.96 4.70 6.17
CA ASN A 145 12.09 5.77 7.17
C ASN A 145 11.37 5.42 8.47
N ALA A 146 10.13 4.91 8.37
CA ALA A 146 9.34 4.46 9.52
C ALA A 146 10.05 3.35 10.29
N GLN A 147 10.61 2.37 9.58
CA GLN A 147 11.35 1.27 10.21
C GLN A 147 12.58 1.79 10.95
N ARG A 148 13.40 2.63 10.30
CA ARG A 148 14.59 3.22 10.92
C ARG A 148 14.27 4.06 12.16
N GLN A 149 13.21 4.88 12.10
CA GLN A 149 12.78 5.69 13.25
C GLN A 149 12.38 4.82 14.45
N ARG A 150 11.66 3.73 14.19
CA ARG A 150 11.23 2.79 15.25
C ARG A 150 12.39 1.98 15.80
N GLU A 151 13.38 1.63 15.00
CA GLU A 151 14.60 0.96 15.45
C GLU A 151 15.47 1.88 16.31
N ALA A 152 15.65 3.14 15.91
CA ALA A 152 16.39 4.13 16.69
C ALA A 152 15.77 4.35 18.08
N ALA A 153 14.45 4.50 18.15
CA ALA A 153 13.74 4.66 19.43
C ALA A 153 13.85 3.44 20.36
N LYS A 154 14.02 2.24 19.80
CA LYS A 154 14.31 1.03 20.60
C LYS A 154 15.76 0.97 21.07
N GLY A 155 16.69 1.50 20.28
CA GLY A 155 18.10 1.59 20.63
C GLY A 155 18.37 2.61 21.76
N GLU A 156 17.67 3.75 21.75
CA GLU A 156 17.79 4.80 22.77
C GLU A 156 17.27 4.36 24.15
N SER A 157 16.35 3.40 24.22
CA SER A 157 15.86 2.84 25.48
C SER A 157 16.83 1.88 26.21
N ILE A 158 18.04 1.65 25.68
CA ILE A 158 19.02 0.66 26.22
C ILE A 158 20.30 1.32 26.78
N THR A 159 20.38 2.65 26.91
CA THR A 159 21.44 3.27 27.72
C THR A 159 20.97 3.42 29.17
N PRO A 160 21.31 2.51 30.09
CA PRO A 160 21.29 2.85 31.51
C PRO A 160 22.32 3.95 31.69
N LEU A 161 21.88 5.07 32.27
CA LEU A 161 22.78 6.05 32.87
C LEU A 161 23.52 5.32 34.00
N GLU A 162 24.70 4.79 33.71
CA GLU A 162 25.66 4.42 34.74
C GLU A 162 26.42 5.67 35.18
N SER A 163 26.36 5.92 36.50
CA SER A 163 27.16 6.82 37.35
C SER A 163 26.64 8.24 37.55
#